data_AF-A0A961J065-F1
#
_entry.id   AF-A0A961J065-F1
#
_cell.length_a   1.000
_cell.length_b   1.000
_cell.length_c   1.000
_cell.angle_alpha   90.00
_cell.angle_beta   90.00
_cell.angle_gamma   90.00
#
_symmetry.space_group_name_H-M   'P 1'
#
loop_
_entity.id
_entity.type
_entity.pdbx_description
1 polymer ?
#
loop_
_entity_poly.entity_id
_entity_poly.type
_entity_poly.pdbx_seq_one_letter_code
_entity_poly.pdbx_strand_id
1 'polypeptide(L)'
;MLPSTFRQLEVFLAVIDAGGVSGAAARLEVSPATVSNHIKALEKQMGTALFDRARGRRLVLTEPGRRVQFRARELMRQAELLARELQPNRPSARPRLTVIAQRFLASSFLSNPIGAFAEQNPDVELVFETDRLEAIMAKVAAGECDLAYVIANDDRIEHASRVVGRERLGFFAAPGHEAVAQAP
;
A
#
# COMPACT_ATOMS: atom_id res chain seq x y z
N MET A 1 -19.91 -8.45 14.96
CA MET A 1 -19.13 -7.30 14.46
C MET A 1 -17.91 -7.14 15.35
N LEU A 2 -16.73 -6.88 14.80
CA LEU A 2 -15.57 -6.51 15.62
C LEU A 2 -15.92 -5.21 16.35
N PRO A 3 -15.94 -5.17 17.70
CA PRO A 3 -16.31 -3.98 18.47
C PRO A 3 -15.19 -2.92 18.52
N SER A 4 -14.26 -2.94 17.56
CA SER A 4 -13.20 -1.94 17.45
C SER A 4 -13.78 -0.63 16.96
N THR A 5 -13.52 0.44 17.70
CA THR A 5 -13.94 1.80 17.31
C THR A 5 -13.01 2.27 16.20
N PHE A 6 -13.55 2.91 15.15
CA PHE A 6 -12.79 3.46 14.01
C PHE A 6 -11.57 4.29 14.47
N ARG A 7 -11.73 5.05 15.56
CA ARG A 7 -10.67 5.80 16.24
C ARG A 7 -9.47 4.96 16.70
N GLN A 8 -9.67 3.73 17.15
CA GLN A 8 -8.57 2.86 17.58
C GLN A 8 -7.73 2.40 16.39
N LEU A 9 -8.35 2.16 15.23
CA LEU A 9 -7.64 1.83 13.99
C LEU A 9 -6.87 3.05 13.47
N GLU A 10 -7.46 4.24 13.52
CA GLU A 10 -6.79 5.51 13.20
C GLU A 10 -5.53 5.71 14.08
N VAL A 11 -5.66 5.54 15.39
CA VAL A 11 -4.54 5.65 16.33
C VAL A 11 -3.47 4.58 16.05
N PHE A 12 -3.86 3.35 15.74
CA PHE A 12 -2.95 2.27 15.37
C PHE A 12 -2.12 2.61 14.12
N LEU A 13 -2.76 3.09 13.06
CA LEU A 13 -2.08 3.52 11.84
C LEU A 13 -1.15 4.71 12.11
N ALA A 14 -1.60 5.71 12.90
CA ALA A 14 -0.77 6.86 13.26
C ALA A 14 0.51 6.45 14.02
N VAL A 15 0.43 5.45 14.89
CA VAL A 15 1.60 4.88 15.60
C VAL A 15 2.60 4.25 14.63
N ILE A 16 2.12 3.56 13.60
CA ILE A 16 2.98 2.96 12.59
C ILE A 16 3.64 4.04 11.73
N ASP A 17 2.85 4.97 11.20
CA ASP A 17 3.32 6.05 10.33
C ASP A 17 4.35 6.95 11.03
N ALA A 18 4.14 7.26 12.31
CA ALA A 18 5.04 8.11 13.08
C ALA A 18 6.22 7.34 13.70
N GLY A 19 6.31 6.02 13.49
CA GLY A 19 7.37 5.18 14.04
C GLY A 19 7.35 5.03 15.58
N GLY A 20 6.25 5.39 16.24
CA GLY A 20 6.12 5.27 17.69
C GLY A 20 4.99 6.09 18.31
N VAL A 21 4.74 5.80 19.60
CA VAL A 21 3.64 6.38 20.39
C VAL A 21 3.77 7.90 20.52
N SER A 22 4.97 8.42 20.79
CA SER A 22 5.17 9.86 20.98
C SER A 22 4.92 10.67 19.70
N GLY A 23 5.35 10.15 18.55
CA GLY A 23 5.11 10.80 17.25
C GLY A 23 3.62 10.80 16.89
N ALA A 24 2.92 9.69 17.15
CA ALA A 24 1.48 9.62 16.94
C ALA A 24 0.70 10.54 17.88
N ALA A 25 1.11 10.64 19.14
CA ALA A 25 0.50 11.52 20.12
C ALA A 25 0.58 12.99 19.69
N ALA A 26 1.75 13.42 19.19
CA ALA A 26 1.95 14.75 18.63
C ALA A 26 1.06 14.98 17.39
N ARG A 27 1.04 14.03 16.44
CA ARG A 27 0.24 14.14 15.21
C ARG A 27 -1.28 14.19 15.47
N LEU A 28 -1.74 13.49 16.50
CA LEU A 28 -3.16 13.40 16.85
C LEU A 28 -3.60 14.40 17.92
N GLU A 29 -2.69 15.26 18.38
CA GLU A 29 -2.93 16.26 19.43
C GLU A 29 -3.52 15.66 20.73
N VAL A 30 -3.02 14.50 21.14
CA VAL A 30 -3.44 13.81 22.37
C VAL A 30 -2.25 13.39 23.21
N SER A 31 -2.50 12.95 24.46
CA SER A 31 -1.43 12.45 25.31
C SER A 31 -0.88 11.08 24.84
N PRO A 32 0.41 10.76 25.06
CA PRO A 32 0.96 9.43 24.82
C PRO A 32 0.25 8.30 25.59
N ALA A 33 -0.32 8.62 26.75
CA ALA A 33 -1.12 7.68 27.53
C ALA A 33 -2.45 7.35 26.81
N THR A 34 -3.10 8.35 26.22
CA THR A 34 -4.30 8.18 25.39
C THR A 34 -4.03 7.25 24.20
N VAL A 35 -2.93 7.49 23.48
CA VAL A 35 -2.50 6.64 22.36
C VAL A 35 -2.29 5.20 22.84
N SER A 36 -1.50 5.02 23.91
CA SER A 36 -1.22 3.70 24.48
C SER A 36 -2.49 2.96 24.92
N ASN A 37 -3.47 3.67 25.47
CA ASN A 37 -4.75 3.10 25.90
C ASN A 37 -5.58 2.64 24.70
N HIS A 38 -5.64 3.41 23.61
CA HIS A 38 -6.31 2.99 22.38
C HIS A 38 -5.66 1.75 21.77
N ILE A 39 -4.32 1.67 21.72
CA ILE A 39 -3.62 0.47 21.24
C ILE A 39 -3.92 -0.75 22.12
N LYS A 40 -3.79 -0.61 23.44
CA LYS A 40 -4.09 -1.70 24.38
C LYS A 40 -5.54 -2.18 24.26
N ALA A 41 -6.49 -1.25 24.09
CA ALA A 41 -7.88 -1.59 23.90
C ALA A 41 -8.11 -2.34 22.58
N LEU A 42 -7.45 -1.92 21.50
CA LEU A 42 -7.51 -2.61 20.21
C LEU A 42 -6.93 -4.03 20.30
N GLU A 43 -5.74 -4.18 20.88
CA GLU A 43 -5.10 -5.50 21.09
C GLU A 43 -5.98 -6.42 21.94
N LYS A 44 -6.58 -5.88 23.02
CA LYS A 44 -7.52 -6.62 23.87
C LYS A 44 -8.75 -7.09 23.10
N GLN A 45 -9.30 -6.24 22.24
CA GLN A 45 -10.48 -6.58 21.43
C GLN A 45 -10.17 -7.59 20.33
N MET A 46 -8.98 -7.53 19.75
CA MET A 46 -8.51 -8.48 18.73
C MET A 46 -8.01 -9.79 19.35
N GLY A 47 -7.86 -9.86 20.68
CA GLY A 47 -7.35 -11.03 21.39
C GLY A 47 -5.88 -11.35 21.09
N THR A 48 -5.13 -10.42 20.49
CA THR A 48 -3.75 -10.63 20.05
C THR A 48 -2.95 -9.33 20.11
N ALA A 49 -1.64 -9.44 20.37
CA ALA A 49 -0.72 -8.31 20.32
C ALA A 49 -0.47 -7.91 18.86
N LEU A 50 -0.57 -6.62 18.57
CA LEU A 50 -0.29 -6.06 17.23
C LEU A 50 1.15 -5.54 17.15
N PHE A 51 1.76 -5.22 18.28
CA PHE A 51 3.17 -4.84 18.37
C PHE A 51 3.98 -5.84 19.21
N ASP A 52 5.17 -6.17 18.72
CA ASP A 52 6.18 -6.92 19.45
C ASP A 52 6.91 -5.97 20.41
N ARG A 53 6.73 -6.21 21.71
CA ARG A 53 7.35 -5.42 22.79
C ARG A 53 8.68 -6.02 23.28
N ALA A 54 9.06 -7.20 22.80
CA ALA A 54 10.28 -7.89 23.23
C ALA A 54 11.55 -7.36 22.52
N ARG A 55 11.40 -6.72 21.35
CA ARG A 55 12.52 -6.19 20.54
C ARG A 55 12.96 -4.76 20.92
N GLY A 56 13.05 -4.47 22.21
CA GLY A 56 13.62 -3.22 22.73
C GLY A 56 12.82 -1.95 22.40
N ARG A 57 13.52 -0.83 22.16
CA ARG A 57 12.95 0.54 22.06
C ARG A 57 12.21 0.82 20.75
N ARG A 58 12.17 -0.14 19.81
CA ARG A 58 11.56 0.04 18.48
C ARG A 58 10.22 -0.69 18.43
N LEU A 59 9.14 0.01 18.09
CA LEU A 59 7.87 -0.64 17.80
C LEU A 59 8.00 -1.45 16.51
N VAL A 60 7.82 -2.77 16.61
CA VAL A 60 7.79 -3.68 15.47
C VAL A 60 6.42 -4.34 15.42
N LEU A 61 5.82 -4.45 14.23
CA LEU A 61 4.54 -5.15 14.08
C LEU A 61 4.71 -6.67 14.23
N THR A 62 3.75 -7.29 14.91
CA THR A 62 3.56 -8.74 14.86
C THR A 62 2.95 -9.14 13.52
N GLU A 63 2.90 -10.44 13.23
CA GLU A 63 2.20 -10.95 12.05
C GLU A 63 0.71 -10.57 12.02
N PRO A 64 -0.07 -10.74 13.11
CA PRO A 64 -1.40 -10.15 13.22
C PRO A 64 -1.43 -8.62 13.01
N GLY A 65 -0.42 -7.90 13.52
CA GLY A 65 -0.28 -6.46 13.34
C GLY A 65 -0.21 -6.03 11.88
N ARG A 66 0.58 -6.72 11.05
CA ARG A 66 0.66 -6.45 9.60
C ARG A 66 -0.67 -6.67 8.89
N ARG A 67 -1.37 -7.76 9.22
CA ARG A 67 -2.69 -8.06 8.65
C ARG A 67 -3.73 -7.00 9.03
N VAL A 68 -3.72 -6.55 10.29
CA VAL A 68 -4.59 -5.48 10.76
C VAL A 68 -4.24 -4.16 10.08
N GLN A 69 -2.97 -3.83 9.92
CA GLN A 69 -2.53 -2.61 9.22
C GLN A 69 -3.11 -2.56 7.80
N PHE A 70 -2.92 -3.63 7.03
CA PHE A 70 -3.43 -3.71 5.66
C PHE A 70 -4.95 -3.49 5.58
N ARG A 71 -5.72 -4.19 6.43
CA ARG A 71 -7.18 -4.07 6.43
C ARG A 71 -7.68 -2.74 7.00
N ALA A 72 -7.00 -2.19 8.00
CA ALA A 72 -7.34 -0.89 8.59
C ALA A 72 -7.18 0.24 7.57
N ARG A 73 -6.10 0.24 6.78
CA ARG A 73 -5.89 1.24 5.72
C ARG A 73 -7.03 1.23 4.69
N GLU A 74 -7.44 0.03 4.24
CA GLU A 74 -8.55 -0.07 3.28
C GLU A 74 -9.87 0.45 3.88
N LEU A 75 -10.15 0.13 5.15
CA LEU A 75 -11.34 0.67 5.85
C LEU A 75 -11.31 2.20 5.97
N MET A 76 -10.15 2.79 6.29
CA MET A 76 -10.02 4.25 6.36
C MET A 76 -10.29 4.89 4.99
N ARG A 77 -9.73 4.31 3.92
CA ARG A 77 -9.92 4.78 2.54
C ARG A 77 -11.39 4.76 2.14
N GLN A 78 -12.12 3.68 2.43
CA GLN A 78 -13.55 3.59 2.14
C GLN A 78 -14.37 4.63 2.90
N ALA A 79 -14.05 4.87 4.17
CA ALA A 79 -14.72 5.90 4.96
C ALA A 79 -14.44 7.31 4.44
N GLU A 80 -13.21 7.59 3.98
CA GLU A 80 -12.88 8.86 3.33
C GLU A 80 -13.67 9.06 2.02
N LEU A 81 -13.82 8.02 1.20
CA LEU A 81 -14.63 8.08 -0.01
C LEU A 81 -16.08 8.42 0.31
N LEU A 82 -16.69 7.71 1.27
CA LEU A 82 -18.04 7.99 1.73
C LEU A 82 -18.18 9.43 2.28
N ALA A 83 -17.20 9.90 3.06
CA ALA A 83 -17.21 11.26 3.59
C ALA A 83 -17.08 12.34 2.49
N ARG A 84 -16.47 12.02 1.35
CA ARG A 84 -16.40 12.89 0.17
C ARG A 84 -17.70 12.89 -0.62
N GLU A 85 -18.32 11.73 -0.83
CA GLU A 85 -19.61 11.60 -1.50
C GLU A 85 -20.72 12.39 -0.81
N LEU A 86 -20.69 12.45 0.53
CA LEU A 86 -21.70 13.13 1.33
C LEU A 86 -21.45 14.64 1.52
N GLN A 87 -20.38 15.23 0.97
CA GLN A 87 -20.10 16.67 1.04
C GLN A 87 -20.56 17.39 -0.25
N PRO A 88 -21.73 18.07 -0.25
CA PRO A 88 -22.38 18.50 -1.50
C PRO A 88 -21.75 19.72 -2.19
N ASN A 89 -20.78 20.41 -1.58
CA ASN A 89 -20.39 21.78 -1.97
C ASN A 89 -18.88 22.08 -2.01
N ARG A 90 -18.02 21.08 -2.16
CA ARG A 90 -16.65 21.34 -2.66
C ARG A 90 -16.67 21.12 -4.17
N PRO A 91 -16.05 22.01 -5.00
CA PRO A 91 -15.80 21.66 -6.39
C PRO A 91 -15.09 20.31 -6.34
N SER A 92 -15.73 19.31 -6.95
CA SER A 92 -15.33 17.92 -6.89
C SER A 92 -13.83 17.85 -7.13
N ALA A 93 -13.05 17.56 -6.08
CA ALA A 93 -11.71 17.09 -6.30
C ALA A 93 -11.90 15.82 -7.11
N ARG A 94 -11.52 15.87 -8.38
CA ARG A 94 -11.66 14.75 -9.32
C ARG A 94 -11.25 13.48 -8.57
N PRO A 95 -12.07 12.41 -8.54
CA PRO A 95 -11.65 11.15 -7.95
C PRO A 95 -10.24 10.82 -8.43
N ARG A 96 -9.31 10.65 -7.49
CA ARG A 96 -7.90 10.46 -7.80
C ARG A 96 -7.59 8.97 -7.87
N LEU A 97 -6.91 8.55 -8.93
CA LEU A 97 -6.39 7.19 -9.11
C LEU A 97 -4.86 7.26 -9.19
N THR A 98 -4.18 6.70 -8.20
CA THR A 98 -2.71 6.65 -8.15
C THR A 98 -2.22 5.27 -8.61
N VAL A 99 -1.55 5.23 -9.76
CA VAL A 99 -0.98 4.01 -10.34
C VAL A 99 0.54 4.11 -10.32
N ILE A 100 1.21 3.08 -9.81
CA ILE A 100 2.67 3.01 -9.78
C ILE A 100 3.18 1.78 -10.52
N ALA A 101 4.26 1.91 -11.28
CA ALA A 101 4.84 0.79 -12.03
C ALA A 101 6.36 0.81 -12.06
N GLN A 102 6.98 -0.34 -12.36
CA GLN A 102 8.41 -0.35 -12.69
C GLN A 102 8.64 0.43 -13.98
N ARG A 103 9.73 1.19 -14.06
CA ARG A 103 10.02 2.10 -15.19
C ARG A 103 9.95 1.41 -16.56
N PHE A 104 10.54 0.23 -16.70
CA PHE A 104 10.48 -0.54 -17.95
C PHE A 104 9.04 -0.94 -18.32
N LEU A 105 8.24 -1.30 -17.33
CA LEU A 105 6.85 -1.70 -17.56
C LEU A 105 5.95 -0.53 -17.93
N ALA A 106 6.19 0.62 -17.30
CA ALA A 106 5.50 1.86 -17.61
C ALA A 106 5.62 2.21 -19.10
N SER A 107 6.85 2.22 -19.63
CA SER A 107 7.09 2.56 -21.03
C SER A 107 6.58 1.49 -22.00
N SER A 108 6.76 0.21 -21.67
CA SER A 108 6.53 -0.90 -22.61
C SER A 108 5.09 -1.40 -22.64
N PHE A 109 4.34 -1.28 -21.54
CA PHE A 109 3.02 -1.90 -21.41
C PHE A 109 1.91 -0.95 -21.00
N LEU A 110 2.23 0.14 -20.28
CA LEU A 110 1.20 1.00 -19.68
C LEU A 110 0.96 2.32 -20.40
N SER A 111 1.89 2.77 -21.22
CA SER A 111 1.80 4.03 -21.97
C SER A 111 0.46 4.19 -22.74
N ASN A 112 0.07 3.18 -23.53
CA ASN A 112 -1.20 3.19 -24.28
C ASN A 112 -2.45 3.05 -23.37
N PRO A 113 -2.55 2.03 -22.48
CA PRO A 113 -3.74 1.88 -21.64
C PRO A 113 -3.97 3.05 -20.67
N ILE A 114 -2.91 3.63 -20.10
CA ILE A 114 -2.99 4.81 -19.22
C ILE A 114 -3.55 6.01 -19.99
N GLY A 115 -3.05 6.26 -21.21
CA GLY A 115 -3.55 7.33 -22.08
C GLY A 115 -5.03 7.14 -22.43
N ALA A 116 -5.41 5.95 -22.90
CA ALA A 116 -6.80 5.64 -23.24
C ALA A 116 -7.74 5.76 -22.03
N PHE A 117 -7.30 5.34 -20.83
CA PHE A 117 -8.07 5.51 -19.61
C PHE A 117 -8.27 7.00 -19.26
N ALA A 118 -7.22 7.81 -19.35
CA ALA A 118 -7.28 9.25 -19.05
C ALA A 118 -8.22 9.99 -20.02
N GLU A 119 -8.21 9.61 -21.31
CA GLU A 119 -9.12 10.17 -22.32
C GLU A 119 -10.58 9.79 -22.07
N GLN A 120 -10.84 8.54 -21.67
CA GLN A 120 -12.19 8.03 -21.41
C GLN A 120 -12.77 8.49 -20.07
N ASN A 121 -11.91 8.93 -19.15
CA ASN A 121 -12.29 9.31 -17.77
C ASN A 121 -11.72 10.69 -17.40
N PRO A 122 -12.12 11.78 -18.09
CA PRO A 122 -11.57 13.11 -17.88
C PRO A 122 -11.84 13.68 -16.47
N ASP A 123 -12.87 13.14 -15.79
CA ASP A 123 -13.25 13.50 -14.43
C ASP A 123 -12.40 12.80 -13.36
N VAL A 124 -11.48 11.90 -13.74
CA VAL A 124 -10.55 11.23 -12.84
C VAL A 124 -9.19 11.93 -12.88
N GLU A 125 -8.63 12.27 -11.72
CA GLU A 125 -7.24 12.70 -11.62
C GLU A 125 -6.35 11.47 -11.62
N LEU A 126 -5.75 11.15 -12.77
CA LEU A 126 -4.82 10.04 -12.90
C LEU A 126 -3.40 10.49 -12.52
N VAL A 127 -2.88 9.96 -11.42
CA VAL A 127 -1.49 10.15 -11.01
C VAL A 127 -0.71 8.89 -11.35
N PHE A 128 0.26 9.02 -12.25
CA PHE A 128 1.10 7.89 -12.68
C PHE A 128 2.55 8.10 -12.24
N GLU A 129 3.06 7.16 -11.43
CA GLU A 129 4.42 7.19 -10.89
C GLU A 129 5.24 5.97 -11.37
N THR A 130 6.56 6.11 -11.37
CA THR A 130 7.46 4.98 -11.61
C THR A 130 8.53 4.87 -10.54
N ASP A 131 8.82 3.65 -10.08
CA ASP A 131 9.86 3.41 -9.10
C ASP A 131 10.47 1.99 -9.23
N ARG A 132 11.39 1.61 -8.34
CA ARG A 132 11.93 0.25 -8.20
C ARG A 132 10.96 -0.65 -7.43
N LEU A 133 11.08 -1.96 -7.62
CA LEU A 133 10.15 -2.94 -7.04
C LEU A 133 10.02 -2.78 -5.52
N GLU A 134 11.12 -2.63 -4.80
CA GLU A 134 11.13 -2.54 -3.33
C GLU A 134 10.36 -1.30 -2.84
N ALA A 135 10.55 -0.17 -3.51
CA ALA A 135 9.87 1.09 -3.17
C ALA A 135 8.37 1.02 -3.52
N ILE A 136 8.03 0.42 -4.67
CA ILE A 136 6.64 0.15 -5.05
C ILE A 136 5.94 -0.70 -3.98
N MET A 137 6.56 -1.80 -3.57
CA MET A 137 5.99 -2.69 -2.57
C MET A 137 5.81 -2.01 -1.21
N ALA A 138 6.74 -1.13 -0.82
CA ALA A 138 6.59 -0.32 0.39
C ALA A 138 5.38 0.64 0.30
N LYS A 139 5.20 1.32 -0.85
CA LYS A 139 4.06 2.21 -1.10
C LYS A 139 2.71 1.46 -1.10
N VAL A 140 2.67 0.25 -1.68
CA VAL A 140 1.49 -0.63 -1.66
C VAL A 140 1.14 -1.02 -0.21
N ALA A 141 2.12 -1.47 0.57
CA ALA A 141 1.91 -1.84 1.97
C ALA A 141 1.46 -0.64 2.84
N ALA A 142 1.93 0.56 2.50
CA ALA A 142 1.56 1.82 3.14
C ALA A 142 0.23 2.40 2.63
N GLY A 143 -0.39 1.83 1.59
CA GLY A 143 -1.61 2.36 0.99
C GLY A 143 -1.43 3.74 0.35
N GLU A 144 -0.22 4.05 -0.11
CA GLU A 144 0.12 5.32 -0.78
C GLU A 144 -0.22 5.33 -2.28
N CYS A 145 -0.60 4.16 -2.82
CA CYS A 145 -1.07 3.99 -4.19
C CYS A 145 -2.30 3.09 -4.24
N ASP A 146 -3.15 3.29 -5.24
CA ASP A 146 -4.34 2.47 -5.46
C ASP A 146 -4.02 1.19 -6.25
N LEU A 147 -3.10 1.27 -7.23
CA LEU A 147 -2.70 0.16 -8.08
C LEU A 147 -1.19 0.13 -8.29
N ALA A 148 -0.62 -1.08 -8.29
CA ALA A 148 0.76 -1.33 -8.67
C ALA A 148 0.83 -2.33 -9.82
N TYR A 149 1.67 -2.05 -10.82
CA TYR A 149 1.96 -2.94 -11.94
C TYR A 149 3.45 -3.29 -11.97
N VAL A 150 3.77 -4.55 -11.65
CA VAL A 150 5.13 -5.02 -11.40
C VAL A 150 5.38 -6.38 -12.02
N ILE A 151 6.65 -6.67 -12.31
CA ILE A 151 7.16 -8.03 -12.49
C ILE A 151 7.78 -8.44 -11.15
N ALA A 152 7.33 -9.58 -10.62
CA ALA A 152 7.87 -10.20 -9.43
C ALA A 152 8.12 -11.69 -9.72
N ASN A 153 9.14 -12.26 -9.08
CA ASN A 153 9.53 -13.66 -9.26
C ASN A 153 8.69 -14.63 -8.42
N ASP A 154 7.71 -14.15 -7.66
CA ASP A 154 6.95 -14.94 -6.70
C ASP A 154 5.46 -14.59 -6.77
N ASP A 155 4.61 -15.61 -6.72
CA ASP A 155 3.15 -15.47 -6.60
C ASP A 155 2.76 -14.89 -5.23
N ARG A 156 3.71 -14.84 -4.28
CA ARG A 156 3.55 -14.30 -2.91
C ARG A 156 3.72 -12.79 -2.82
N ILE A 157 3.06 -12.02 -3.68
CA ILE A 157 2.76 -10.64 -3.28
C ILE A 157 1.72 -10.75 -2.16
N GLU A 158 2.12 -10.52 -0.91
CA GLU A 158 1.28 -10.64 0.31
C GLU A 158 0.04 -9.71 0.30
N HIS A 159 -0.07 -8.84 -0.70
CA HIS A 159 -1.22 -7.98 -0.97
C HIS A 159 -2.18 -8.68 -1.95
N ALA A 160 -3.45 -8.25 -2.00
CA ALA A 160 -4.44 -8.77 -2.95
C ALA A 160 -3.99 -8.54 -4.41
N SER A 161 -3.19 -9.48 -4.93
CA SER A 161 -2.57 -9.40 -6.25
C SER A 161 -3.33 -10.27 -7.25
N ARG A 162 -3.25 -9.88 -8.51
CA ARG A 162 -3.79 -10.64 -9.63
C ARG A 162 -2.74 -10.70 -10.73
N VAL A 163 -2.40 -11.93 -11.15
CA VAL A 163 -1.52 -12.13 -12.30
C VAL A 163 -2.26 -11.68 -13.57
N VAL A 164 -1.65 -10.77 -14.31
CA VAL A 164 -2.20 -10.19 -15.56
C VAL A 164 -1.45 -10.65 -16.81
N GLY A 165 -0.28 -11.27 -16.65
CA GLY A 165 0.55 -11.79 -17.73
C GLY A 165 1.76 -12.54 -17.19
N ARG A 166 2.45 -13.28 -18.07
CA ARG A 166 3.73 -13.94 -17.78
C ARG A 166 4.68 -13.68 -18.95
N GLU A 167 5.87 -13.21 -18.65
CA GLU A 167 6.92 -12.94 -19.63
C GLU A 167 7.99 -14.04 -19.59
N ARG A 168 8.56 -14.37 -20.75
CA ARG A 168 9.71 -15.28 -20.84
C ARG A 168 10.99 -14.46 -20.90
N LEU A 169 11.88 -14.69 -19.94
CA LEU A 169 13.23 -14.15 -19.97
C LEU A 169 14.15 -15.13 -20.69
N GLY A 170 15.08 -14.61 -21.49
CA GLY A 170 16.05 -15.40 -22.23
C GLY A 170 17.43 -14.76 -22.20
N PHE A 171 18.46 -15.59 -22.39
CA PHE A 171 19.81 -15.11 -22.62
C PHE A 171 19.98 -14.74 -24.10
N PHE A 172 20.60 -13.60 -24.36
CA PHE A 172 20.96 -13.15 -25.69
C PHE A 172 22.47 -12.98 -25.75
N ALA A 173 23.10 -13.48 -26.81
CA ALA A 173 24.54 -13.36 -27.00
C ALA A 173 24.84 -12.86 -28.42
N ALA A 174 26.04 -12.31 -28.59
CA ALA A 174 26.50 -11.79 -29.88
C ALA A 174 26.53 -12.92 -30.94
N PRO A 175 26.37 -12.58 -32.23
CA PRO A 175 26.54 -13.56 -33.30
C PRO A 175 27.89 -14.29 -33.18
N GLY A 176 27.87 -15.62 -33.16
CA GLY A 176 29.08 -16.46 -33.03
C GLY A 176 29.56 -16.74 -31.61
N HIS A 177 28.86 -16.27 -30.58
CA HIS A 177 29.20 -16.57 -29.19
C HIS A 177 28.89 -18.05 -28.87
N GLU A 178 29.85 -18.76 -28.26
CA GLU A 178 29.79 -20.21 -28.00
C GLU A 178 28.54 -20.65 -27.21
N ALA A 179 28.05 -19.78 -26.31
CA ALA A 179 26.81 -20.01 -25.56
C ALA A 179 25.54 -20.15 -26.43
N VAL A 180 25.53 -19.64 -27.67
CA VAL A 180 24.40 -19.84 -28.61
C VAL A 180 24.45 -21.23 -29.24
N ALA A 181 25.64 -21.81 -29.40
CA ALA A 181 25.82 -23.14 -30.01
C ALA A 181 25.48 -24.30 -29.05
N GLN A 182 25.35 -24.02 -27.75
CA GLN A 182 25.08 -25.03 -26.71
C GLN A 182 23.72 -24.81 -26.01
N ALA A 183 22.82 -23.99 -26.57
CA ALA A 183 21.47 -23.86 -26.03
C ALA A 183 20.72 -25.22 -26.16
N PRO A 184 20.12 -25.75 -25.07
CA PRO A 184 19.36 -27.00 -25.10
C PRO A 184 18.06 -26.89 -25.91
#